data_AF-A0A364N648-F1
#
_entry.id   AF-A0A364N648-F1
#
_cell.length_a   1.000
_cell.length_b   1.000
_cell.length_c   1.000
_cell.angle_alpha   90.00
_cell.angle_beta   90.00
_cell.angle_gamma   90.00
#
_symmetry.space_group_name_H-M   'P 1'
#
loop_
_entity.id
_entity.type
_entity.pdbx_description
1 polymer ?
#
loop_
_entity_poly.entity_id
_entity_poly.type
_entity_poly.pdbx_seq_one_letter_code
_entity_poly.pdbx_strand_id
1 'polypeptide(L)'
;MDGDPAVEPVIDGFSQVLPLPYRVALIIVLGIWAWGLNLHYLTLIKIDVPSLIRYPARASPHHPPHHLSCYRIATFLSIPLALSLLLFWALTHGSPTDVAGWEILPNLYLLVLVIGFIVPLPFVSRAGRSRTLATLKRISIGGIAEAQDGKFGDILLADALTSYAKVLGDLFVSLCMFFSSAHSSTGAPNRNCGGAFWVPFIIAVPYMIRLRQCITEYYRVQRANQRTGQINPATGWGGTHLANAAKYSTAFPVIVLSALQRSPDPSRFGVSEATLYRMWLFAVVLNSGYSFYWDVAKDWDLTLFSGARVRNSPEYPWGLRRHRYFHAKEFYYAAVVVDAMLRCTWSLKLSVHLDHFNDLEGGIFTMEVLEVLRRWIWIFFRVETEWVRNHRGPAPDDILLGEVGVGNRYDDSD
;
A
#
# COMPACT_ATOMS: atom_id res chain seq x y z
N MET A 1 -51.17 -10.06 0.85
CA MET A 1 -50.33 -11.15 0.35
C MET A 1 -49.94 -10.77 -1.04
N ASP A 2 -48.64 -10.77 -1.28
CA ASP A 2 -47.89 -10.81 -2.55
C ASP A 2 -46.57 -10.11 -2.24
N GLY A 3 -45.75 -10.84 -1.46
CA GLY A 3 -44.35 -10.51 -1.31
C GLY A 3 -43.70 -10.86 -2.63
N ASP A 4 -43.39 -9.84 -3.42
CA ASP A 4 -42.46 -9.96 -4.53
C ASP A 4 -41.24 -10.72 -4.00
N PRO A 5 -40.85 -11.86 -4.61
CA PRO A 5 -39.61 -12.50 -4.25
C PRO A 5 -38.53 -11.47 -4.56
N ALA A 6 -37.88 -10.94 -3.52
CA ALA A 6 -36.70 -10.13 -3.71
C ALA A 6 -35.77 -10.93 -4.62
N VAL A 7 -35.63 -10.48 -5.87
CA VAL A 7 -34.72 -11.08 -6.84
C VAL A 7 -33.37 -10.98 -6.16
N GLU A 8 -32.87 -12.10 -5.62
CA GLU A 8 -31.53 -12.13 -5.05
C GLU A 8 -30.59 -11.60 -6.14
N PRO A 9 -29.75 -10.60 -5.84
CA PRO A 9 -28.87 -10.02 -6.85
C PRO A 9 -28.05 -11.14 -7.48
N VAL A 10 -28.28 -11.36 -8.77
CA VAL A 10 -27.65 -12.42 -9.54
C VAL A 10 -26.14 -12.27 -9.39
N ILE A 11 -25.48 -13.27 -8.81
CA ILE A 11 -24.02 -13.30 -8.67
C ILE A 11 -23.42 -13.22 -10.08
N ASP A 12 -22.59 -12.20 -10.35
CA ASP A 12 -21.95 -12.04 -11.65
C ASP A 12 -20.97 -13.20 -11.95
N GLY A 13 -20.70 -13.46 -13.23
CA GLY A 13 -19.87 -14.59 -13.64
C GLY A 13 -18.44 -14.57 -13.05
N PHE A 14 -17.88 -13.39 -12.77
CA PHE A 14 -16.57 -13.28 -12.13
C PHE A 14 -16.65 -13.62 -10.64
N SER A 15 -17.70 -13.20 -9.93
CA SER A 15 -17.95 -13.60 -8.53
C SER A 15 -18.23 -15.09 -8.36
N GLN A 16 -18.82 -15.75 -9.35
CA GLN A 16 -19.00 -17.21 -9.34
C GLN A 16 -17.66 -17.96 -9.42
N VAL A 17 -16.73 -17.47 -10.24
CA VAL A 17 -15.40 -18.10 -10.41
C VAL A 17 -14.45 -17.71 -9.28
N LEU A 18 -14.45 -16.45 -8.88
CA LEU A 18 -13.53 -15.92 -7.89
C LEU A 18 -14.28 -15.03 -6.89
N PRO A 19 -14.88 -15.62 -5.84
CA PRO A 19 -15.60 -14.86 -4.82
C PRO A 19 -14.67 -13.98 -3.98
N LEU A 20 -15.26 -12.99 -3.32
CA LEU A 20 -14.54 -11.93 -2.59
C LEU A 20 -13.43 -12.42 -1.65
N PRO A 21 -13.61 -13.47 -0.82
CA PRO A 21 -12.56 -13.89 0.11
C PRO A 21 -11.32 -14.43 -0.63
N TYR A 22 -11.48 -15.11 -1.77
CA TYR A 22 -10.34 -15.56 -2.59
C TYR A 22 -9.61 -14.40 -3.27
N ARG A 23 -10.32 -13.33 -3.66
CA ARG A 23 -9.70 -12.13 -4.23
C ARG A 23 -8.74 -11.50 -3.22
N VAL A 24 -9.21 -11.31 -1.99
CA VAL A 24 -8.41 -10.77 -0.88
C VAL A 24 -7.18 -11.66 -0.63
N ALA A 25 -7.39 -12.97 -0.52
CA ALA A 25 -6.32 -13.95 -0.34
C ALA A 25 -5.24 -13.86 -1.44
N LEU A 26 -5.65 -13.86 -2.71
CA LEU A 26 -4.76 -13.77 -3.86
C LEU A 26 -3.92 -12.50 -3.84
N ILE A 27 -4.53 -11.35 -3.57
CA ILE A 27 -3.82 -10.07 -3.55
C ILE A 27 -2.78 -10.05 -2.42
N ILE A 28 -3.12 -10.56 -1.23
CA ILE A 28 -2.17 -10.65 -0.11
C ILE A 28 -0.99 -11.55 -0.49
N VAL A 29 -1.23 -12.73 -1.06
CA VAL A 29 -0.17 -13.66 -1.47
C VAL A 29 0.68 -13.06 -2.60
N LEU A 30 0.07 -12.39 -3.57
CA LEU A 30 0.75 -11.65 -4.63
C LEU A 30 1.69 -10.58 -4.05
N GLY A 31 1.25 -9.86 -3.01
CA GLY A 31 2.09 -8.89 -2.30
C GLY A 31 3.38 -9.47 -1.74
N ILE A 32 3.32 -10.70 -1.22
CA ILE A 32 4.49 -11.40 -0.66
C ILE A 32 5.46 -11.80 -1.77
N TRP A 33 4.94 -12.30 -2.90
CA TRP A 33 5.73 -12.57 -4.11
C TRP A 33 6.40 -11.28 -4.63
N ALA A 34 5.62 -10.20 -4.73
CA ALA A 34 6.07 -8.88 -5.16
C ALA A 34 7.20 -8.33 -4.26
N TRP A 35 7.08 -8.50 -2.94
CA TRP A 35 8.16 -8.15 -2.01
C TRP A 35 9.42 -9.03 -2.18
N GLY A 36 9.24 -10.34 -2.37
CA GLY A 36 10.35 -11.25 -2.67
C GLY A 36 11.11 -10.87 -3.96
N LEU A 37 10.38 -10.48 -5.01
CA LEU A 37 10.95 -9.98 -6.27
C LEU A 37 11.70 -8.66 -6.09
N ASN A 38 11.18 -7.72 -5.29
CA ASN A 38 11.91 -6.51 -4.91
C ASN A 38 13.27 -6.86 -4.30
N LEU A 39 13.27 -7.67 -3.24
CA LEU A 39 14.49 -8.08 -2.56
C LEU A 39 15.47 -8.78 -3.50
N HIS A 40 14.98 -9.66 -4.37
CA HIS A 40 15.81 -10.42 -5.29
C HIS A 40 16.51 -9.49 -6.28
N TYR A 41 15.76 -8.68 -7.02
CA TYR A 41 16.34 -7.82 -8.05
C TYR A 41 17.23 -6.73 -7.48
N LEU A 42 16.83 -6.11 -6.36
CA LEU A 42 17.66 -5.10 -5.68
C LEU A 42 18.99 -5.69 -5.18
N THR A 43 18.99 -6.95 -4.73
CA THR A 43 20.24 -7.66 -4.38
C THR A 43 21.14 -7.88 -5.60
N LEU A 44 20.56 -8.19 -6.77
CA LEU A 44 21.34 -8.39 -8.01
C LEU A 44 22.09 -7.13 -8.43
N ILE A 45 21.46 -5.96 -8.27
CA ILE A 45 22.08 -4.65 -8.54
C ILE A 45 22.84 -4.05 -7.34
N LYS A 46 23.15 -4.89 -6.33
CA LYS A 46 23.98 -4.54 -5.16
C LYS A 46 23.38 -3.48 -4.23
N ILE A 47 22.06 -3.42 -4.13
CA ILE A 47 21.35 -2.61 -3.13
C ILE A 47 20.96 -3.53 -1.95
N ASP A 48 21.54 -3.29 -0.78
CA ASP A 48 21.27 -4.06 0.44
C ASP A 48 20.02 -3.53 1.17
N VAL A 49 18.85 -4.00 0.74
CA VAL A 49 17.55 -3.63 1.36
C VAL A 49 17.50 -3.96 2.85
N PRO A 50 17.90 -5.18 3.33
CA PRO A 50 17.98 -5.48 4.75
C PRO A 50 18.69 -4.41 5.58
N SER A 51 19.84 -3.91 5.10
CA SER A 51 20.57 -2.86 5.82
C SER A 51 19.77 -1.56 5.96
N LEU A 52 19.07 -1.12 4.90
CA LEU A 52 18.23 0.08 4.90
C LEU A 52 17.06 0.00 5.87
N ILE A 53 16.42 -1.16 5.99
CA ILE A 53 15.28 -1.36 6.90
C ILE A 53 15.70 -1.84 8.29
N ARG A 54 17.01 -1.89 8.56
CA ARG A 54 17.61 -2.40 9.80
C ARG A 54 17.14 -3.82 10.15
N TYR A 55 17.05 -4.66 9.13
CA TYR A 55 16.80 -6.09 9.29
C TYR A 55 18.13 -6.83 9.56
N PRO A 56 18.15 -7.83 10.45
CA PRO A 56 19.38 -8.55 10.78
C PRO A 56 20.08 -9.13 9.55
N ALA A 57 21.38 -8.87 9.45
CA ALA A 57 22.23 -9.45 8.42
C ALA A 57 22.29 -10.98 8.55
N ARG A 58 22.65 -11.64 7.45
CA ARG A 58 22.86 -13.10 7.46
C ARG A 58 24.09 -13.42 8.30
N ALA A 59 23.91 -14.29 9.31
CA ALA A 59 25.01 -14.77 10.15
C ALA A 59 26.04 -15.61 9.37
N SER A 60 25.66 -16.21 8.24
CA SER A 60 26.53 -17.02 7.39
C SER A 60 26.07 -16.99 5.93
N PRO A 61 26.97 -17.13 4.94
CA PRO A 61 26.61 -17.33 3.54
C PRO A 61 25.70 -18.55 3.30
N HIS A 62 25.79 -19.56 4.17
CA HIS A 62 24.95 -20.76 4.12
C HIS A 62 23.49 -20.50 4.54
N HIS A 63 23.21 -19.39 5.23
CA HIS A 63 21.82 -19.00 5.50
C HIS A 63 21.13 -18.57 4.21
N PRO A 64 19.87 -18.99 4.01
CA PRO A 64 19.13 -18.65 2.80
C PRO A 64 19.06 -17.13 2.66
N PRO A 65 19.19 -16.59 1.42
CA PRO A 65 19.02 -15.17 1.20
C PRO A 65 17.60 -14.72 1.58
N HIS A 66 17.44 -13.44 1.91
CA HIS A 66 16.16 -12.90 2.38
C HIS A 66 15.05 -13.04 1.33
N HIS A 67 15.36 -12.85 0.04
CA HIS A 67 14.39 -13.08 -1.05
C HIS A 67 13.94 -14.55 -1.12
N LEU A 68 14.84 -15.53 -0.94
CA LEU A 68 14.47 -16.94 -0.91
C LEU A 68 13.58 -17.26 0.29
N SER A 69 13.82 -16.63 1.44
CA SER A 69 12.95 -16.76 2.61
C SER A 69 11.55 -16.22 2.34
N CYS A 70 11.43 -15.11 1.61
CA CYS A 70 10.14 -14.58 1.14
C CYS A 70 9.47 -15.53 0.14
N TYR A 71 10.19 -16.06 -0.85
CA TYR A 71 9.63 -17.03 -1.80
C TYR A 71 9.15 -18.31 -1.13
N ARG A 72 9.82 -18.78 -0.07
CA ARG A 72 9.36 -19.92 0.73
C ARG A 72 8.03 -19.64 1.42
N ILE A 73 7.86 -18.47 2.05
CA ILE A 73 6.56 -18.06 2.61
C ILE A 73 5.51 -17.97 1.51
N ALA A 74 5.83 -17.30 0.40
CA ALA A 74 4.90 -17.09 -0.69
C ALA A 74 4.43 -18.42 -1.28
N THR A 75 5.34 -19.37 -1.49
CA THR A 75 5.03 -20.73 -1.96
C THR A 75 4.19 -21.50 -0.93
N PHE A 76 4.55 -21.43 0.35
CA PHE A 76 3.80 -22.07 1.45
C PHE A 76 2.35 -21.58 1.54
N LEU A 77 2.08 -20.32 1.19
CA LEU A 77 0.72 -19.77 1.13
C LEU A 77 0.02 -20.01 -0.22
N SER A 78 0.77 -20.05 -1.32
CA SER A 78 0.24 -20.23 -2.68
C SER A 78 -0.27 -21.65 -2.92
N ILE A 79 0.43 -22.68 -2.43
CA ILE A 79 0.02 -24.08 -2.61
C ILE A 79 -1.37 -24.35 -2.01
N PRO A 80 -1.64 -24.08 -0.72
CA PRO A 80 -2.97 -24.29 -0.15
C PRO A 80 -4.02 -23.36 -0.78
N LEU A 81 -3.65 -22.17 -1.27
CA LEU A 81 -4.57 -21.28 -1.99
C LEU A 81 -5.03 -21.93 -3.30
N ALA A 82 -4.09 -22.41 -4.10
CA ALA A 82 -4.37 -23.07 -5.36
C ALA A 82 -5.20 -24.33 -5.14
N LEU A 83 -4.85 -25.17 -4.15
CA LEU A 83 -5.62 -26.37 -3.82
C LEU A 83 -7.03 -26.03 -3.34
N SER A 84 -7.18 -25.01 -2.49
CA SER A 84 -8.49 -24.54 -2.01
C SER A 84 -9.35 -24.02 -3.18
N LEU A 85 -8.77 -23.22 -4.08
CA LEU A 85 -9.46 -22.66 -5.24
C LEU A 85 -9.86 -23.75 -6.26
N LEU A 86 -8.96 -24.70 -6.54
CA LEU A 86 -9.26 -25.84 -7.41
C LEU A 86 -10.37 -26.72 -6.83
N LEU A 87 -10.33 -26.98 -5.52
CA LEU A 87 -11.39 -27.71 -4.83
C LEU A 87 -12.71 -26.94 -4.88
N PHE A 88 -12.69 -25.62 -4.67
CA PHE A 88 -13.87 -24.77 -4.78
C PHE A 88 -14.50 -24.85 -6.17
N TRP A 89 -13.71 -24.77 -7.25
CA TRP A 89 -14.21 -24.93 -8.61
C TRP A 89 -14.77 -26.33 -8.89
N ALA A 90 -14.12 -27.37 -8.35
CA ALA A 90 -14.57 -28.74 -8.51
C ALA A 90 -15.88 -29.02 -7.77
N LEU A 91 -16.14 -28.37 -6.62
CA LEU A 91 -17.36 -28.55 -5.84
C LEU A 91 -18.53 -27.71 -6.34
N THR A 92 -18.26 -26.51 -6.84
CA THR A 92 -19.30 -25.55 -7.21
C THR A 92 -19.73 -25.64 -8.67
N HIS A 93 -18.84 -26.06 -9.56
CA HIS A 93 -19.07 -26.05 -11.01
C HIS A 93 -19.60 -24.70 -11.57
N GLY A 94 -19.38 -23.60 -10.85
CA GLY A 94 -19.93 -22.27 -11.18
C GLY A 94 -21.42 -22.09 -10.87
N SER A 95 -22.08 -23.04 -10.22
CA SER A 95 -23.48 -22.92 -9.80
C SER A 95 -23.63 -21.88 -8.67
N PRO A 96 -24.50 -20.86 -8.80
CA PRO A 96 -24.69 -19.83 -7.77
C PRO A 96 -25.09 -20.40 -6.40
N THR A 97 -25.91 -21.46 -6.39
CA THR A 97 -26.36 -22.11 -5.15
C THR A 97 -25.21 -22.80 -4.42
N ASP A 98 -24.36 -23.49 -5.18
CA ASP A 98 -23.22 -24.22 -4.61
C ASP A 98 -22.10 -23.26 -4.21
N VAL A 99 -21.88 -22.19 -4.98
CA VAL A 99 -20.98 -21.08 -4.60
C VAL A 99 -21.36 -20.56 -3.21
N ALA A 100 -22.62 -20.19 -3.01
CA ALA A 100 -23.13 -19.73 -1.72
C ALA A 100 -23.01 -20.79 -0.61
N GLY A 101 -23.33 -22.06 -0.93
CA GLY A 101 -23.30 -23.17 0.01
C GLY A 101 -21.89 -23.58 0.47
N TRP A 102 -20.87 -23.37 -0.37
CA TRP A 102 -19.47 -23.72 -0.07
C TRP A 102 -18.64 -22.55 0.45
N GLU A 103 -19.27 -21.49 0.97
CA GLU A 103 -18.58 -20.30 1.48
C GLU A 103 -17.56 -20.57 2.59
N ILE A 104 -17.71 -21.68 3.32
CA ILE A 104 -16.77 -22.08 4.37
C ILE A 104 -15.35 -22.29 3.84
N LEU A 105 -15.19 -22.77 2.60
CA LEU A 105 -13.90 -23.12 2.02
C LEU A 105 -12.99 -21.90 1.80
N PRO A 106 -13.42 -20.83 1.10
CA PRO A 106 -12.63 -19.60 0.98
C PRO A 106 -12.33 -18.93 2.33
N ASN A 107 -13.29 -18.92 3.27
CA ASN A 107 -13.09 -18.32 4.58
C ASN A 107 -12.12 -19.14 5.46
N LEU A 108 -12.15 -20.47 5.36
CA LEU A 108 -11.16 -21.33 6.01
C LEU A 108 -9.74 -21.04 5.49
N TYR A 109 -9.59 -20.80 4.18
CA TYR A 109 -8.29 -20.39 3.64
C TYR A 109 -7.85 -19.02 4.20
N LEU A 110 -8.73 -18.03 4.28
CA LEU A 110 -8.39 -16.74 4.91
C LEU A 110 -7.93 -16.92 6.36
N LEU A 111 -8.58 -17.80 7.12
CA LEU A 111 -8.15 -18.15 8.47
C LEU A 111 -6.75 -18.79 8.48
N VAL A 112 -6.48 -19.74 7.57
CA VAL A 112 -5.16 -20.35 7.40
C VAL A 112 -4.10 -19.30 7.06
N LEU A 113 -4.42 -18.32 6.21
CA LEU A 113 -3.51 -17.22 5.86
C LEU A 113 -3.17 -16.40 7.12
N VAL A 114 -4.17 -15.98 7.89
CA VAL A 114 -3.98 -15.20 9.13
C VAL A 114 -3.16 -16.00 10.15
N ILE A 115 -3.51 -17.26 10.39
CA ILE A 115 -2.80 -18.17 11.30
C ILE A 115 -1.36 -18.36 10.82
N GLY A 116 -1.13 -18.57 9.52
CA GLY A 116 0.19 -18.76 8.93
C GLY A 116 1.12 -17.54 9.09
N PHE A 117 0.54 -16.36 9.23
CA PHE A 117 1.26 -15.13 9.55
C PHE A 117 1.55 -14.95 11.05
N ILE A 118 0.56 -15.24 11.91
CA ILE A 118 0.64 -14.99 13.35
C ILE A 118 1.41 -16.09 14.09
N VAL A 119 1.17 -17.36 13.76
CA VAL A 119 1.75 -18.50 14.46
C VAL A 119 3.26 -18.57 14.19
N PRO A 120 4.10 -18.75 15.24
CA PRO A 120 5.55 -18.81 15.10
C PRO A 120 6.04 -20.15 14.54
N LEU A 121 5.56 -20.55 13.35
CA LEU A 121 5.95 -21.79 12.69
C LEU A 121 7.47 -21.77 12.39
N PRO A 122 8.28 -22.67 12.97
CA PRO A 122 9.74 -22.57 12.92
C PRO A 122 10.31 -22.74 11.50
N PHE A 123 9.61 -23.48 10.63
CA PHE A 123 10.06 -23.86 9.30
C PHE A 123 9.78 -22.82 8.19
N VAL A 124 9.08 -21.71 8.49
CA VAL A 124 8.71 -20.70 7.48
C VAL A 124 9.09 -19.29 7.96
N SER A 125 10.37 -18.93 7.86
CA SER A 125 10.88 -17.55 8.04
C SER A 125 10.31 -16.81 9.28
N ARG A 126 10.39 -17.46 10.45
CA ARG A 126 9.88 -16.96 11.74
C ARG A 126 10.31 -15.52 12.06
N ALA A 127 11.58 -15.19 11.85
CA ALA A 127 12.12 -13.86 12.12
C ALA A 127 11.47 -12.78 11.24
N GLY A 128 11.29 -13.06 9.93
CA GLY A 128 10.63 -12.14 9.00
C GLY A 128 9.19 -11.85 9.38
N ARG A 129 8.41 -12.88 9.72
CA ARG A 129 7.01 -12.70 10.17
C ARG A 129 6.93 -11.96 11.49
N SER A 130 7.74 -12.33 12.47
CA SER A 130 7.78 -11.63 13.77
C SER A 130 8.12 -10.15 13.62
N ARG A 131 9.11 -9.80 12.79
CA ARG A 131 9.45 -8.41 12.48
C ARG A 131 8.30 -7.69 11.78
N THR A 132 7.63 -8.36 10.83
CA THR A 132 6.47 -7.80 10.12
C THR A 132 5.33 -7.49 11.09
N LEU A 133 4.96 -8.44 11.95
CA LEU A 133 3.92 -8.26 12.98
C LEU A 133 4.28 -7.18 13.99
N ALA A 134 5.53 -7.14 14.46
CA ALA A 134 6.01 -6.11 15.37
C ALA A 134 5.92 -4.71 14.73
N THR A 135 6.23 -4.62 13.43
CA THR A 135 6.16 -3.37 12.68
C THR A 135 4.71 -2.96 12.42
N LEU A 136 3.83 -3.89 11.99
CA LEU A 136 2.38 -3.67 11.88
C LEU A 136 1.78 -3.18 13.20
N LYS A 137 2.10 -3.85 14.32
CA LYS A 137 1.66 -3.46 15.65
C LYS A 137 2.10 -2.03 15.96
N ARG A 138 3.40 -1.73 15.81
CA ARG A 138 3.99 -0.41 16.10
C ARG A 138 3.30 0.69 15.30
N ILE A 139 3.16 0.54 13.98
CA ILE A 139 2.55 1.58 13.14
C ILE A 139 1.03 1.71 13.38
N SER A 140 0.34 0.63 13.75
CA SER A 140 -1.11 0.66 14.00
C SER A 140 -1.47 1.35 15.32
N ILE A 141 -0.69 1.15 16.38
CA ILE A 141 -0.83 1.93 17.63
C ILE A 141 -0.26 3.36 17.50
N GLY A 142 0.25 3.70 16.31
CA GLY A 142 0.83 4.96 15.85
C GLY A 142 2.15 5.34 16.50
N GLY A 143 2.98 4.34 16.77
CA GLY A 143 4.42 4.53 16.89
C GLY A 143 5.08 4.62 15.52
N ILE A 144 6.30 5.14 15.52
CA ILE A 144 7.23 5.12 14.39
C ILE A 144 8.64 4.97 14.97
N ALA A 145 9.41 4.03 14.43
CA ALA A 145 10.79 3.82 14.84
C ALA A 145 11.62 5.09 14.65
N GLU A 146 12.68 5.22 15.45
CA GLU A 146 13.71 6.22 15.18
C GLU A 146 14.51 5.83 13.91
N ALA A 147 15.29 6.76 13.38
CA ALA A 147 16.05 6.55 12.15
C ALA A 147 16.99 5.31 12.26
N GLN A 148 17.66 5.17 13.39
CA GLN A 148 18.57 4.06 13.70
C GLN A 148 17.86 2.70 13.89
N ASP A 149 16.56 2.71 14.21
CA ASP A 149 15.80 1.51 14.60
C ASP A 149 14.96 0.91 13.45
N GLY A 150 15.05 1.52 12.26
CA GLY A 150 14.37 1.04 11.05
C GLY A 150 13.14 1.85 10.64
N LYS A 151 13.14 3.17 10.88
CA LYS A 151 12.10 4.12 10.41
C LYS A 151 11.71 3.91 8.94
N PHE A 152 12.68 3.66 8.07
CA PHE A 152 12.41 3.44 6.65
C PHE A 152 11.52 2.22 6.40
N GLY A 153 11.71 1.13 7.15
CA GLY A 153 10.85 -0.05 7.10
C GLY A 153 9.41 0.23 7.55
N ASP A 154 9.23 1.05 8.59
CA ASP A 154 7.91 1.49 9.06
C ASP A 154 7.18 2.31 7.99
N ILE A 155 7.90 3.21 7.32
CA ILE A 155 7.37 4.04 6.24
C ILE A 155 6.98 3.17 5.04
N LEU A 156 7.87 2.26 4.59
CA LEU A 156 7.58 1.35 3.47
C LEU A 156 6.33 0.50 3.73
N LEU A 157 6.21 -0.07 4.92
CA LEU A 157 5.05 -0.90 5.26
C LEU A 157 3.77 -0.07 5.35
N ALA A 158 3.82 1.10 5.99
CA ALA A 158 2.65 1.96 6.10
C ALA A 158 2.20 2.50 4.73
N ASP A 159 3.14 2.80 3.82
CA ASP A 159 2.81 3.18 2.45
C ASP A 159 2.26 2.01 1.63
N ALA A 160 2.77 0.79 1.85
CA ALA A 160 2.15 -0.40 1.27
C ALA A 160 0.70 -0.56 1.75
N LEU A 161 0.42 -0.37 3.03
CA LEU A 161 -0.95 -0.45 3.57
C LEU A 161 -1.93 0.53 2.90
N THR A 162 -1.48 1.72 2.48
CA THR A 162 -2.36 2.67 1.75
C THR A 162 -2.88 2.10 0.43
N SER A 163 -2.04 1.33 -0.27
CA SER A 163 -2.40 0.62 -1.51
C SER A 163 -3.30 -0.61 -1.24
N TYR A 164 -3.25 -1.15 -0.02
CA TYR A 164 -4.13 -2.23 0.44
C TYR A 164 -5.43 -1.75 1.10
N ALA A 165 -5.67 -0.43 1.19
CA ALA A 165 -6.81 0.12 1.93
C ALA A 165 -8.16 -0.47 1.49
N LYS A 166 -8.38 -0.60 0.18
CA LYS A 166 -9.61 -1.19 -0.37
C LYS A 166 -9.68 -2.71 -0.15
N VAL A 167 -8.55 -3.42 -0.26
CA VAL A 167 -8.43 -4.86 0.05
C VAL A 167 -8.77 -5.13 1.52
N LEU A 168 -8.37 -4.25 2.44
CA LEU A 168 -8.75 -4.32 3.85
C LEU A 168 -10.25 -4.07 4.07
N GLY A 169 -10.84 -3.14 3.30
CA GLY A 169 -12.28 -2.95 3.25
C GLY A 169 -13.02 -4.21 2.79
N ASP A 170 -12.53 -4.88 1.75
CA ASP A 170 -13.13 -6.11 1.23
C ASP A 170 -12.91 -7.32 2.13
N LEU A 171 -11.78 -7.38 2.85
CA LEU A 171 -11.59 -8.34 3.93
C LEU A 171 -12.67 -8.15 5.01
N PHE A 172 -12.96 -6.91 5.40
CA PHE A 172 -14.03 -6.63 6.35
C PHE A 172 -15.41 -6.99 5.81
N VAL A 173 -15.73 -6.63 4.56
CA VAL A 173 -17.01 -6.99 3.93
C VAL A 173 -17.18 -8.51 3.89
N SER A 174 -16.14 -9.24 3.47
CA SER A 174 -16.12 -10.70 3.45
C SER A 174 -16.41 -11.30 4.83
N LEU A 175 -15.73 -10.82 5.88
CA LEU A 175 -15.94 -11.30 7.25
C LEU A 175 -17.33 -10.91 7.78
N CYS A 176 -17.77 -9.68 7.52
CA CYS A 176 -19.08 -9.20 7.95
C CYS A 176 -20.22 -10.04 7.35
N MET A 177 -20.13 -10.35 6.05
CA MET A 177 -21.10 -11.21 5.37
C MET A 177 -21.04 -12.64 5.90
N PHE A 178 -19.84 -13.20 6.12
CA PHE A 178 -19.69 -14.57 6.63
C PHE A 178 -20.33 -14.77 8.01
N PHE A 179 -20.32 -13.74 8.87
CA PHE A 179 -20.98 -13.78 10.18
C PHE A 179 -22.44 -13.27 10.14
N SER A 180 -22.95 -12.89 8.97
CA SER A 180 -24.34 -12.48 8.79
C SER A 180 -25.21 -13.68 8.45
N SER A 181 -26.42 -13.75 9.00
CA SER A 181 -27.40 -14.78 8.63
C SER A 181 -28.14 -14.48 7.32
N ALA A 182 -27.98 -13.28 6.76
CA ALA A 182 -28.77 -12.81 5.62
C ALA A 182 -28.04 -12.89 4.27
N HIS A 183 -26.72 -13.07 4.27
CA HIS A 183 -25.90 -13.01 3.06
C HIS A 183 -24.76 -14.02 3.12
N SER A 184 -24.46 -14.68 2.01
CA SER A 184 -23.23 -15.49 1.87
C SER A 184 -22.05 -14.60 1.50
N SER A 185 -20.91 -14.80 2.15
CA SER A 185 -19.63 -14.13 1.86
C SER A 185 -19.05 -14.42 0.46
N THR A 186 -19.61 -15.41 -0.23
CA THR A 186 -19.29 -15.73 -1.63
C THR A 186 -20.36 -15.25 -2.62
N GLY A 187 -21.47 -14.71 -2.12
CA GLY A 187 -22.47 -14.03 -2.92
C GLY A 187 -22.04 -12.63 -3.35
N ALA A 188 -22.99 -11.85 -3.89
CA ALA A 188 -22.75 -10.47 -4.30
C ALA A 188 -22.23 -9.63 -3.11
N PRO A 189 -21.06 -8.96 -3.23
CA PRO A 189 -20.46 -8.19 -2.13
C PRO A 189 -21.38 -7.08 -1.58
N ASN A 190 -21.84 -7.24 -0.34
CA ASN A 190 -22.60 -6.20 0.35
C ASN A 190 -21.66 -5.17 1.00
N ARG A 191 -21.31 -4.12 0.25
CA ARG A 191 -20.44 -3.03 0.72
C ARG A 191 -21.07 -2.14 1.81
N ASN A 192 -22.34 -2.36 2.15
CA ASN A 192 -23.03 -1.75 3.28
C ASN A 192 -23.10 -2.69 4.51
N CYS A 193 -22.47 -3.86 4.46
CA CYS A 193 -22.41 -4.78 5.60
C CYS A 193 -21.75 -4.10 6.80
N GLY A 194 -22.41 -4.13 7.95
CA GLY A 194 -22.00 -3.40 9.16
C GLY A 194 -22.43 -1.92 9.18
N GLY A 195 -23.07 -1.42 8.13
CA GLY A 195 -23.55 -0.04 8.03
C GLY A 195 -22.59 0.89 7.30
N ALA A 196 -23.03 2.14 7.07
CA ALA A 196 -22.35 3.11 6.21
C ALA A 196 -21.00 3.62 6.73
N PHE A 197 -20.62 3.31 7.98
CA PHE A 197 -19.42 3.86 8.62
C PHE A 197 -18.18 2.95 8.50
N TRP A 198 -18.33 1.64 8.75
CA TRP A 198 -17.17 0.78 8.99
C TRP A 198 -16.28 0.56 7.77
N VAL A 199 -16.85 0.34 6.59
CA VAL A 199 -16.06 0.16 5.36
C VAL A 199 -15.24 1.41 5.03
N PRO A 200 -15.82 2.63 4.98
CA PRO A 200 -15.04 3.86 4.82
C PRO A 200 -14.00 4.08 5.92
N PHE A 201 -14.34 3.77 7.17
CA PHE A 201 -13.41 3.90 8.30
C PHE A 201 -12.19 2.99 8.12
N ILE A 202 -12.38 1.72 7.77
CA ILE A 202 -11.28 0.76 7.54
C ILE A 202 -10.40 1.18 6.36
N ILE A 203 -11.00 1.68 5.27
CA ILE A 203 -10.26 2.25 4.14
C ILE A 203 -9.44 3.49 4.57
N ALA A 204 -9.93 4.27 5.53
CA ALA A 204 -9.23 5.44 6.05
C ALA A 204 -8.06 5.11 6.99
N VAL A 205 -8.08 3.95 7.67
CA VAL A 205 -7.06 3.57 8.68
C VAL A 205 -5.62 3.65 8.17
N PRO A 206 -5.24 3.10 6.99
CA PRO A 206 -3.87 3.24 6.47
C PRO A 206 -3.42 4.69 6.29
N TYR A 207 -4.32 5.57 5.85
CA TYR A 207 -4.03 7.00 5.69
C TYR A 207 -3.91 7.71 7.05
N MET A 208 -4.71 7.30 8.05
CA MET A 208 -4.57 7.80 9.43
C MET A 208 -3.23 7.42 10.04
N ILE A 209 -2.76 6.19 9.80
CA ILE A 209 -1.43 5.72 10.25
C ILE A 209 -0.35 6.65 9.68
N ARG A 210 -0.35 6.88 8.35
CA ARG A 210 0.65 7.74 7.71
C ARG A 210 0.54 9.21 8.16
N LEU A 211 -0.66 9.75 8.27
CA LEU A 211 -0.88 11.10 8.79
C LEU A 211 -0.25 11.25 10.18
N ARG A 212 -0.54 10.31 11.09
CA ARG A 212 0.00 10.34 12.45
C ARG A 212 1.52 10.20 12.49
N GLN A 213 2.08 9.32 11.67
CA GLN A 213 3.54 9.19 11.53
C GLN A 213 4.18 10.51 11.09
N CYS A 214 3.61 11.17 10.09
CA CYS A 214 4.12 12.44 9.59
C CYS A 214 4.04 13.56 10.64
N ILE A 215 2.92 13.66 11.37
CA ILE A 215 2.77 14.62 12.47
C ILE A 215 3.76 14.34 13.60
N THR A 216 3.97 13.07 13.94
CA THR A 216 4.93 12.67 14.98
C THR A 216 6.35 13.07 14.61
N GLU A 217 6.77 12.82 13.36
CA GLU A 217 8.09 13.23 12.85
C GLU A 217 8.24 14.76 12.84
N TYR A 218 7.21 15.50 12.44
CA TYR A 218 7.22 16.97 12.53
C TYR A 218 7.52 17.45 13.96
N TYR A 219 6.79 16.93 14.95
CA TYR A 219 7.02 17.29 16.35
C TYR A 219 8.38 16.81 16.88
N ARG A 220 8.91 15.68 16.39
CA ARG A 220 10.28 15.24 16.72
C ARG A 220 11.33 16.24 16.25
N VAL A 221 11.25 16.68 14.99
CA VAL A 221 12.15 17.71 14.43
C VAL A 221 12.02 19.02 15.19
N GLN A 222 10.79 19.47 15.47
CA GLN A 222 10.55 20.70 16.25
C GLN A 222 11.17 20.63 17.64
N ARG A 223 10.99 19.52 18.37
CA ARG A 223 11.59 19.32 19.70
C ARG A 223 13.11 19.26 19.63
N ALA A 224 13.69 18.64 18.60
CA ALA A 224 15.14 18.58 18.42
C ALA A 224 15.74 19.98 18.16
N ASN A 225 15.11 20.77 17.29
CA ASN A 225 15.52 22.15 17.01
C ASN A 225 15.38 23.03 18.26
N GLN A 226 14.30 22.89 19.03
CA GLN A 226 14.13 23.61 20.29
C GLN A 226 15.20 23.26 21.33
N ARG A 227 15.57 21.98 21.46
CA ARG A 227 16.61 21.54 22.40
C ARG A 227 17.99 22.06 22.04
N THR A 228 18.31 22.13 20.75
CA THR A 228 19.62 22.59 20.26
C THR A 228 19.69 24.11 20.06
N GLY A 229 18.55 24.80 20.05
CA GLY A 229 18.45 26.24 19.77
C GLY A 229 18.77 26.62 18.32
N GLN A 230 18.97 25.64 17.44
CA GLN A 230 19.35 25.84 16.04
C GLN A 230 18.51 24.94 15.14
N ILE A 231 18.31 25.39 13.89
CA ILE A 231 17.65 24.58 12.87
C ILE A 231 18.70 23.64 12.27
N ASN A 232 18.52 22.33 12.45
CA ASN A 232 19.41 21.36 11.83
C ASN A 232 19.35 21.48 10.29
N PRO A 233 20.48 21.73 9.60
CA PRO A 233 20.50 21.90 8.14
C PRO A 233 19.95 20.69 7.38
N ALA A 234 20.10 19.48 7.91
CA ALA A 234 19.67 18.24 7.28
C ALA A 234 18.16 17.98 7.43
N THR A 235 17.51 18.46 8.50
CA THR A 235 16.06 18.26 8.72
C THR A 235 15.24 19.53 8.53
N GLY A 236 15.89 20.67 8.45
CA GLY A 236 15.27 21.99 8.46
C GLY A 236 14.34 22.16 9.66
N TRP A 237 13.31 22.97 9.47
CA TRP A 237 12.24 23.16 10.47
C TRP A 237 11.20 22.02 10.45
N GLY A 238 11.39 20.97 9.63
CA GLY A 238 10.46 19.85 9.54
C GLY A 238 9.26 20.05 8.61
N GLY A 239 9.22 21.14 7.82
CA GLY A 239 8.12 21.43 6.89
C GLY A 239 7.79 20.31 5.91
N THR A 240 8.78 19.50 5.50
CA THR A 240 8.56 18.32 4.66
C THR A 240 7.65 17.29 5.32
N HIS A 241 7.75 17.07 6.64
CA HIS A 241 6.87 16.15 7.34
C HIS A 241 5.43 16.67 7.38
N LEU A 242 5.24 17.98 7.54
CA LEU A 242 3.91 18.60 7.49
C LEU A 242 3.31 18.55 6.07
N ALA A 243 4.13 18.77 5.04
CA ALA A 243 3.71 18.59 3.65
C ALA A 243 3.26 17.14 3.40
N ASN A 244 4.01 16.15 3.91
CA ASN A 244 3.63 14.74 3.79
C ASN A 244 2.33 14.43 4.57
N ALA A 245 2.15 15.02 5.76
CA ALA A 245 0.90 14.93 6.51
C ALA A 245 -0.28 15.48 5.69
N ALA A 246 -0.11 16.66 5.08
CA ALA A 246 -1.10 17.26 4.20
C ALA A 246 -1.42 16.33 3.02
N LYS A 247 -0.41 15.70 2.39
CA LYS A 247 -0.62 14.71 1.32
C LYS A 247 -1.57 13.61 1.76
N TYR A 248 -1.31 12.91 2.86
CA TYR A 248 -2.21 11.83 3.31
C TYR A 248 -3.58 12.35 3.78
N SER A 249 -3.66 13.59 4.27
CA SER A 249 -4.95 14.18 4.66
C SER A 249 -5.90 14.37 3.47
N THR A 250 -5.38 14.59 2.26
CA THR A 250 -6.21 14.73 1.04
C THR A 250 -6.98 13.46 0.67
N ALA A 251 -6.64 12.29 1.22
CA ALA A 251 -7.39 11.06 0.99
C ALA A 251 -8.73 11.01 1.74
N PHE A 252 -8.84 11.67 2.91
CA PHE A 252 -10.07 11.61 3.72
C PHE A 252 -11.29 12.21 3.02
N PRO A 253 -11.21 13.41 2.38
CA PRO A 253 -12.33 13.93 1.61
C PRO A 253 -12.78 12.97 0.51
N VAL A 254 -11.86 12.31 -0.19
CA VAL A 254 -12.21 11.32 -1.22
C VAL A 254 -13.02 10.18 -0.60
N ILE A 255 -12.55 9.61 0.51
CA ILE A 255 -13.20 8.48 1.19
C ILE A 255 -14.59 8.88 1.71
N VAL A 256 -14.68 10.01 2.41
CA VAL A 256 -15.93 10.51 3.00
C VAL A 256 -16.95 10.82 1.92
N LEU A 257 -16.57 11.56 0.87
CA LEU A 257 -17.49 11.91 -0.22
C LEU A 257 -17.95 10.67 -0.99
N SER A 258 -17.08 9.66 -1.14
CA SER A 258 -17.48 8.38 -1.74
C SER A 258 -18.50 7.64 -0.88
N ALA A 259 -18.35 7.68 0.45
CA ALA A 259 -19.31 7.09 1.37
C ALA A 259 -20.66 7.82 1.34
N LEU A 260 -20.65 9.15 1.30
CA LEU A 260 -21.86 9.97 1.21
C LEU A 260 -22.63 9.72 -0.09
N GLN A 261 -21.94 9.57 -1.22
CA GLN A 261 -22.58 9.25 -2.50
C GLN A 261 -23.22 7.85 -2.55
N ARG A 262 -22.76 6.90 -1.72
CA ARG A 262 -23.38 5.56 -1.60
C ARG A 262 -24.53 5.52 -0.59
N SER A 263 -24.80 6.62 0.11
CA SER A 263 -25.91 6.67 1.07
C SER A 263 -27.24 6.57 0.31
N PRO A 264 -28.25 5.83 0.82
CA PRO A 264 -29.53 5.66 0.13
C PRO A 264 -30.32 6.95 -0.11
N ASP A 265 -30.03 8.01 0.64
CA ASP A 265 -30.69 9.31 0.50
C ASP A 265 -29.66 10.44 0.65
N PRO A 266 -28.85 10.72 -0.39
CA PRO A 266 -27.85 11.79 -0.37
C PRO A 266 -28.47 13.18 -0.17
N SER A 267 -29.75 13.34 -0.49
CA SER A 267 -30.47 14.61 -0.38
C SER A 267 -30.63 15.09 1.06
N ARG A 268 -30.60 14.17 2.05
CA ARG A 268 -30.61 14.49 3.48
C ARG A 268 -29.45 15.35 3.94
N PHE A 269 -28.35 15.36 3.20
CA PHE A 269 -27.18 16.17 3.53
C PHE A 269 -27.30 17.63 3.07
N GLY A 270 -28.42 18.02 2.46
CA GLY A 270 -28.66 19.40 1.99
C GLY A 270 -27.79 19.80 0.79
N VAL A 271 -27.21 18.82 0.10
CA VAL A 271 -26.32 19.01 -1.05
C VAL A 271 -26.85 18.19 -2.22
N SER A 272 -26.94 18.80 -3.42
CA SER A 272 -27.33 18.06 -4.62
C SER A 272 -26.32 16.96 -4.98
N GLU A 273 -26.77 15.86 -5.59
CA GLU A 273 -25.88 14.78 -6.07
C GLU A 273 -24.80 15.31 -7.02
N ALA A 274 -25.16 16.24 -7.92
CA ALA A 274 -24.20 16.88 -8.82
C ALA A 274 -23.12 17.67 -8.07
N THR A 275 -23.50 18.36 -6.99
CA THR A 275 -22.54 19.09 -6.15
C THR A 275 -21.64 18.11 -5.38
N LEU A 276 -22.19 17.03 -4.81
CA LEU A 276 -21.41 15.98 -4.14
C LEU A 276 -20.41 15.33 -5.11
N TYR A 277 -20.83 15.05 -6.34
CA TYR A 277 -19.95 14.53 -7.40
C TYR A 277 -18.82 15.50 -7.75
N ARG A 278 -19.12 16.80 -7.91
CA ARG A 278 -18.09 17.83 -8.19
C ARG A 278 -17.09 17.99 -7.05
N MET A 279 -17.56 17.98 -5.80
CA MET A 279 -16.68 18.01 -4.62
C MET A 279 -15.78 16.78 -4.57
N TRP A 280 -16.34 15.60 -4.85
CA TRP A 280 -15.59 14.35 -4.91
C TRP A 280 -14.53 14.37 -6.01
N LEU A 281 -14.89 14.83 -7.21
CA LEU A 281 -13.97 14.95 -8.34
C LEU A 281 -12.82 15.91 -8.02
N PHE A 282 -13.12 17.05 -7.39
CA PHE A 282 -12.09 17.98 -6.93
C PHE A 282 -11.14 17.32 -5.90
N ALA A 283 -11.69 16.61 -4.91
CA ALA A 283 -10.90 15.90 -3.92
C ALA A 283 -10.00 14.82 -4.56
N VAL A 284 -10.53 14.09 -5.54
CA VAL A 284 -9.83 13.09 -6.35
C VAL A 284 -8.64 13.72 -7.10
N VAL A 285 -8.87 14.83 -7.80
CA VAL A 285 -7.83 15.52 -8.57
C VAL A 285 -6.75 16.06 -7.64
N LEU A 286 -7.14 16.67 -6.52
CA LEU A 286 -6.21 17.19 -5.52
C LEU A 286 -5.36 16.08 -4.91
N ASN A 287 -5.98 14.98 -4.48
CA ASN A 287 -5.29 13.85 -3.89
C ASN A 287 -4.34 13.17 -4.88
N SER A 288 -4.83 12.87 -6.08
CA SER A 288 -4.05 12.21 -7.14
C SER A 288 -2.89 13.08 -7.58
N GLY A 289 -3.12 14.36 -7.84
CA GLY A 289 -2.08 15.30 -8.27
C GLY A 289 -1.02 15.51 -7.19
N TYR A 290 -1.42 15.73 -5.93
CA TYR A 290 -0.46 15.93 -4.86
C TYR A 290 0.36 14.66 -4.60
N SER A 291 -0.26 13.50 -4.54
CA SER A 291 0.51 12.29 -4.28
C SER A 291 1.31 11.78 -5.48
N PHE A 292 0.93 12.10 -6.73
CA PHE A 292 1.80 11.92 -7.91
C PHE A 292 3.05 12.81 -7.85
N TYR A 293 2.87 14.11 -7.55
CA TYR A 293 3.99 15.02 -7.33
C TYR A 293 4.92 14.48 -6.24
N TRP A 294 4.37 13.96 -5.15
CA TRP A 294 5.14 13.41 -4.05
C TRP A 294 5.97 12.18 -4.48
N ASP A 295 5.36 11.24 -5.18
CA ASP A 295 6.05 10.02 -5.63
C ASP A 295 7.25 10.38 -6.51
N VAL A 296 7.05 11.27 -7.49
CA VAL A 296 8.11 11.68 -8.42
C VAL A 296 9.17 12.57 -7.76
N ALA A 297 8.76 13.65 -7.08
CA ALA A 297 9.68 14.68 -6.59
C ALA A 297 10.34 14.33 -5.24
N LYS A 298 9.66 13.56 -4.38
CA LYS A 298 10.12 13.34 -2.99
C LYS A 298 10.52 11.89 -2.73
N ASP A 299 9.71 10.94 -3.16
CA ASP A 299 10.00 9.53 -2.91
C ASP A 299 11.07 8.99 -3.87
N TRP A 300 10.99 9.36 -5.15
CA TRP A 300 11.98 8.97 -6.16
C TRP A 300 13.08 10.00 -6.37
N ASP A 301 12.94 11.21 -5.78
CA ASP A 301 13.92 12.28 -5.84
C ASP A 301 14.29 12.66 -7.29
N LEU A 302 13.27 12.71 -8.17
CA LEU A 302 13.45 13.08 -9.57
C LEU A 302 13.32 14.60 -9.75
N THR A 303 14.01 15.13 -10.76
CA THR A 303 14.14 16.58 -10.98
C THR A 303 13.06 17.15 -11.93
N LEU A 304 12.04 16.36 -12.27
CA LEU A 304 10.97 16.72 -13.21
C LEU A 304 10.24 18.01 -12.82
N PHE A 305 10.02 18.20 -11.52
CA PHE A 305 9.32 19.37 -10.97
C PHE A 305 10.27 20.42 -10.37
N SER A 306 11.59 20.23 -10.52
CA SER A 306 12.60 21.19 -10.09
C SER A 306 12.70 22.37 -11.06
N GLY A 307 13.40 23.43 -10.64
CA GLY A 307 13.67 24.60 -11.49
C GLY A 307 14.37 24.24 -12.80
N ALA A 308 14.16 25.05 -13.85
CA ALA A 308 14.60 24.74 -15.21
C ALA A 308 16.10 24.39 -15.31
N ARG A 309 16.95 25.05 -14.51
CA ARG A 309 18.40 24.77 -14.46
C ARG A 309 18.71 23.34 -14.02
N VAL A 310 18.03 22.86 -12.97
CA VAL A 310 18.25 21.51 -12.42
C VAL A 310 17.62 20.46 -13.34
N ARG A 311 16.39 20.72 -13.83
CA ARG A 311 15.67 19.80 -14.70
C ARG A 311 16.36 19.58 -16.06
N ASN A 312 16.95 20.63 -16.62
CA ASN A 312 17.59 20.62 -17.93
C ASN A 312 19.14 20.53 -17.84
N SER A 313 19.67 20.04 -16.73
CA SER A 313 21.12 19.86 -16.58
C SER A 313 21.65 18.91 -17.66
N PRO A 314 22.78 19.22 -18.32
CA PRO A 314 23.40 18.31 -19.29
C PRO A 314 24.08 17.10 -18.65
N GLU A 315 24.28 17.11 -17.32
CA GLU A 315 24.99 16.04 -16.60
C GLU A 315 24.20 14.74 -16.47
N TYR A 316 22.87 14.80 -16.60
CA TYR A 316 21.99 13.67 -16.42
C TYR A 316 20.74 13.80 -17.30
N PRO A 317 20.01 12.71 -17.58
CA PRO A 317 18.82 12.77 -18.43
C PRO A 317 17.75 13.70 -17.86
N TRP A 318 17.00 14.32 -18.77
CA TRP A 318 16.00 15.33 -18.45
C TRP A 318 15.02 14.88 -17.36
N GLY A 319 14.88 15.70 -16.31
CA GLY A 319 13.95 15.44 -15.21
C GLY A 319 14.31 14.23 -14.33
N LEU A 320 15.46 13.58 -14.53
CA LEU A 320 15.95 12.53 -13.65
C LEU A 320 17.03 13.05 -12.70
N ARG A 321 17.44 12.22 -11.75
CA ARG A 321 18.55 12.50 -10.82
C ARG A 321 19.89 12.00 -11.33
N ARG A 322 20.97 12.62 -10.84
CA ARG A 322 22.36 12.32 -11.25
C ARG A 322 22.77 10.89 -10.95
N HIS A 323 22.50 10.41 -9.74
CA HIS A 323 22.91 9.10 -9.25
C HIS A 323 21.79 8.07 -9.39
N ARG A 324 22.03 7.05 -10.20
CA ARG A 324 21.05 6.01 -10.59
C ARG A 324 21.75 4.66 -10.66
N TYR A 325 21.11 3.63 -10.12
CA TYR A 325 21.51 2.23 -10.18
C TYR A 325 20.76 1.47 -11.27
N PHE A 326 19.54 1.88 -11.64
CA PHE A 326 18.90 1.36 -12.85
C PHE A 326 19.56 2.00 -14.08
N HIS A 327 20.30 1.21 -14.85
CA HIS A 327 21.10 1.72 -15.98
C HIS A 327 20.24 2.31 -17.10
N ALA A 328 19.09 1.68 -17.41
CA ALA A 328 18.16 2.17 -18.42
C ALA A 328 17.32 3.33 -17.87
N LYS A 329 17.44 4.51 -18.47
CA LYS A 329 16.66 5.70 -18.10
C LYS A 329 15.16 5.50 -18.36
N GLU A 330 14.84 4.63 -19.30
CA GLU A 330 13.50 4.24 -19.74
C GLU A 330 12.70 3.67 -18.58
N PHE A 331 13.33 2.97 -17.62
CA PHE A 331 12.64 2.46 -16.44
C PHE A 331 12.08 3.58 -15.56
N TYR A 332 12.79 4.69 -15.41
CA TYR A 332 12.30 5.83 -14.63
C TYR A 332 11.13 6.51 -15.31
N TYR A 333 11.23 6.76 -16.61
CA TYR A 333 10.13 7.39 -17.35
C TYR A 333 8.90 6.47 -17.41
N ALA A 334 9.09 5.17 -17.61
CA ALA A 334 8.02 4.20 -17.55
C ALA A 334 7.36 4.19 -16.16
N ALA A 335 8.13 4.23 -15.07
CA ALA A 335 7.58 4.30 -13.71
C ALA A 335 6.75 5.57 -13.49
N VAL A 336 7.22 6.74 -13.96
CA VAL A 336 6.47 8.00 -13.90
C VAL A 336 5.15 7.92 -14.66
N VAL A 337 5.17 7.40 -15.89
CA VAL A 337 3.96 7.24 -16.72
C VAL A 337 2.99 6.25 -16.09
N VAL A 338 3.47 5.08 -15.67
CA VAL A 338 2.65 4.04 -15.04
C VAL A 338 2.05 4.54 -13.72
N ASP A 339 2.80 5.26 -12.89
CA ASP A 339 2.27 5.82 -11.65
C ASP A 339 1.19 6.88 -11.91
N ALA A 340 1.40 7.78 -12.88
CA ALA A 340 0.38 8.75 -13.29
C ALA A 340 -0.91 8.05 -13.77
N MET A 341 -0.78 7.06 -14.66
CA MET A 341 -1.92 6.30 -15.20
C MET A 341 -2.68 5.54 -14.11
N LEU A 342 -1.96 4.80 -13.26
CA LEU A 342 -2.58 3.97 -12.23
C LEU A 342 -3.12 4.79 -11.06
N ARG A 343 -2.60 5.99 -10.78
CA ARG A 343 -3.22 6.91 -9.81
C ARG A 343 -4.60 7.39 -10.24
N CYS A 344 -4.80 7.63 -11.53
CA CYS A 344 -6.14 7.91 -12.05
C CYS A 344 -7.08 6.73 -11.78
N THR A 345 -6.60 5.48 -11.85
CA THR A 345 -7.41 4.30 -11.55
C THR A 345 -7.85 4.20 -10.09
N TRP A 346 -7.00 4.58 -9.12
CA TRP A 346 -7.37 4.59 -7.70
C TRP A 346 -8.61 5.44 -7.42
N SER A 347 -8.69 6.62 -8.02
CA SER A 347 -9.84 7.49 -7.86
C SER A 347 -11.09 6.97 -8.57
N LEU A 348 -10.95 6.32 -9.74
CA LEU A 348 -12.09 5.75 -10.45
C LEU A 348 -12.77 4.61 -9.68
N LYS A 349 -12.02 3.84 -8.87
CA LYS A 349 -12.56 2.77 -7.99
C LYS A 349 -13.54 3.26 -6.93
N LEU A 350 -13.42 4.53 -6.55
CA LEU A 350 -14.24 5.14 -5.51
C LEU A 350 -15.48 5.84 -6.08
N SER A 351 -15.58 5.92 -7.42
CA SER A 351 -16.70 6.57 -8.11
C SER A 351 -17.95 5.69 -8.09
N VAL A 352 -19.03 6.20 -7.49
CA VAL A 352 -20.33 5.53 -7.46
C VAL A 352 -21.00 5.49 -8.84
N HIS A 353 -20.70 6.45 -9.71
CA HIS A 353 -21.26 6.49 -11.06
C HIS A 353 -20.66 5.46 -12.01
N LEU A 354 -19.49 4.89 -11.67
CA LEU A 354 -18.92 3.75 -12.37
C LEU A 354 -19.42 2.41 -11.80
N ASP A 355 -19.97 2.35 -10.59
CA ASP A 355 -20.62 1.12 -10.07
C ASP A 355 -21.82 0.70 -10.94
N HIS A 356 -22.52 1.65 -11.58
CA HIS A 356 -23.63 1.36 -12.51
C HIS A 356 -23.20 0.91 -13.92
N PHE A 357 -21.94 1.18 -14.33
CA PHE A 357 -21.38 0.72 -15.60
C PHE A 357 -20.37 -0.44 -15.42
N ASN A 358 -19.94 -0.71 -14.18
CA ASN A 358 -19.11 -1.83 -13.75
C ASN A 358 -19.95 -2.94 -13.08
N ASP A 359 -20.90 -3.54 -13.81
CA ASP A 359 -21.45 -4.86 -13.44
C ASP A 359 -20.38 -5.98 -13.40
N LEU A 360 -19.10 -5.63 -13.57
CA LEU A 360 -17.95 -6.52 -13.54
C LEU A 360 -17.17 -6.27 -12.25
N GLU A 361 -17.49 -7.02 -11.21
CA GLU A 361 -16.66 -7.19 -10.01
C GLU A 361 -15.18 -7.52 -10.36
N GLY A 362 -14.94 -8.11 -11.55
CA GLY A 362 -13.62 -8.33 -12.13
C GLY A 362 -12.83 -7.04 -12.43
N GLY A 363 -13.52 -5.95 -12.78
CA GLY A 363 -12.93 -4.63 -12.93
C GLY A 363 -12.39 -4.09 -11.62
N ILE A 364 -13.18 -4.16 -10.54
CA ILE A 364 -12.76 -3.74 -9.20
C ILE A 364 -11.54 -4.56 -8.73
N PHE A 365 -11.58 -5.88 -8.90
CA PHE A 365 -10.44 -6.76 -8.58
C PHE A 365 -9.18 -6.40 -9.38
N THR A 366 -9.29 -6.24 -10.70
CA THR A 366 -8.16 -5.87 -11.58
C THR A 366 -7.55 -4.55 -11.11
N MET A 367 -8.40 -3.60 -10.78
CA MET A 367 -8.00 -2.31 -10.25
C MET A 367 -7.23 -2.45 -8.93
N GLU A 368 -7.68 -3.27 -7.97
CA GLU A 368 -6.92 -3.58 -6.74
C GLU A 368 -5.55 -4.20 -7.02
N VAL A 369 -5.46 -5.17 -7.92
CA VAL A 369 -4.19 -5.78 -8.36
C VAL A 369 -3.26 -4.72 -8.94
N LEU A 370 -3.77 -3.83 -9.80
CA LEU A 370 -2.98 -2.74 -10.40
C LEU A 370 -2.47 -1.75 -9.36
N GLU A 371 -3.21 -1.48 -8.28
CA GLU A 371 -2.73 -0.60 -7.20
C GLU A 371 -1.62 -1.25 -6.38
N VAL A 372 -1.70 -2.56 -6.14
CA VAL A 372 -0.59 -3.31 -5.53
C VAL A 372 0.62 -3.37 -6.46
N LEU A 373 0.41 -3.55 -7.76
CA LEU A 373 1.47 -3.50 -8.78
C LEU A 373 2.15 -2.14 -8.84
N ARG A 374 1.38 -1.05 -8.82
CA ARG A 374 1.90 0.33 -8.77
C ARG A 374 2.83 0.52 -7.57
N ARG A 375 2.37 0.11 -6.38
CA ARG A 375 3.20 0.18 -5.17
C ARG A 375 4.43 -0.71 -5.25
N TRP A 376 4.31 -1.90 -5.83
CA TRP A 376 5.44 -2.79 -6.07
C TRP A 376 6.52 -2.12 -6.93
N ILE A 377 6.14 -1.45 -8.03
CA ILE A 377 7.06 -0.65 -8.86
C ILE A 377 7.66 0.49 -8.04
N TRP A 378 6.84 1.24 -7.31
CA TRP A 378 7.29 2.36 -6.49
C TRP A 378 8.36 1.97 -5.47
N ILE A 379 8.31 0.75 -4.89
CA ILE A 379 9.30 0.28 -3.91
C ILE A 379 10.71 0.23 -4.51
N PHE A 380 10.87 -0.21 -5.76
CA PHE A 380 12.19 -0.26 -6.41
C PHE A 380 12.88 1.10 -6.41
N PHE A 381 12.17 2.13 -6.88
CA PHE A 381 12.69 3.49 -6.96
C PHE A 381 12.81 4.13 -5.58
N ARG A 382 11.87 3.89 -4.65
CA ARG A 382 11.96 4.43 -3.29
C ARG A 382 13.17 3.89 -2.54
N VAL A 383 13.43 2.59 -2.62
CA VAL A 383 14.58 1.94 -1.97
C VAL A 383 15.86 2.42 -2.63
N GLU A 384 15.92 2.47 -3.95
CA GLU A 384 17.08 3.02 -4.66
C GLU A 384 17.36 4.46 -4.23
N THR A 385 16.32 5.27 -4.04
CA THR A 385 16.47 6.64 -3.55
C THR A 385 17.05 6.70 -2.15
N GLU A 386 16.53 5.88 -1.24
CA GLU A 386 17.08 5.79 0.11
C GLU A 386 18.53 5.29 0.13
N TRP A 387 18.86 4.33 -0.74
CA TRP A 387 20.22 3.81 -0.89
C TRP A 387 21.21 4.89 -1.32
N VAL A 388 20.83 5.70 -2.32
CA VAL A 388 21.65 6.83 -2.79
C VAL A 388 21.86 7.86 -1.68
N ARG A 389 20.80 8.25 -0.95
CA ARG A 389 20.87 9.22 0.16
C ARG A 389 21.83 8.77 1.26
N ASN A 390 21.83 7.48 1.62
CA ASN A 390 22.70 6.95 2.67
C ASN A 390 24.18 6.81 2.26
N HIS A 391 24.49 6.64 0.97
CA HIS A 391 25.87 6.41 0.49
C HIS A 391 26.55 7.65 -0.09
N ARG A 392 25.77 8.62 -0.58
CA ARG A 392 26.31 9.82 -1.27
C ARG A 392 25.85 11.14 -0.66
N GLY A 393 25.06 11.10 0.41
CA GLY A 393 24.41 12.26 0.99
C GLY A 393 23.13 12.66 0.24
N PRO A 394 22.30 13.53 0.84
CA PRO A 394 21.08 14.04 0.22
C PRO A 394 21.41 14.99 -0.95
N ALA A 395 20.47 15.17 -1.87
CA ALA A 395 20.53 16.31 -2.78
C ALA A 395 20.45 17.65 -2.00
N PRO A 396 20.93 18.79 -2.54
CA PRO A 396 21.03 20.05 -1.80
C PRO A 396 19.74 20.56 -1.12
N ASP A 397 18.57 20.12 -1.60
CA ASP A 397 17.24 20.53 -1.10
C ASP A 397 16.49 19.41 -0.36
N ASP A 398 17.17 18.31 -0.02
CA ASP A 398 16.55 17.08 0.43
C ASP A 398 16.86 16.78 1.89
N ILE A 399 15.81 16.45 2.65
CA ILE A 399 15.90 16.21 4.09
C ILE A 399 16.16 14.74 4.34
N LEU A 400 17.26 14.46 5.04
CA LEU A 400 17.68 13.11 5.38
C LEU A 400 16.68 12.42 6.32
N LEU A 401 16.28 11.19 6.00
CA LEU A 401 15.58 10.31 6.93
C LEU A 401 16.53 9.55 7.88
N GLY A 402 17.85 9.61 7.63
CA GLY A 402 18.91 8.99 8.43
C GLY A 402 20.01 9.98 8.82
N GLU A 403 20.60 9.82 10.01
CA GLU A 403 21.82 10.56 10.37
C GLU A 403 22.98 10.09 9.50
N VAL A 404 23.75 11.06 8.97
CA VAL A 404 25.09 10.80 8.45
C VAL A 404 25.90 10.27 9.62
N GLY A 405 26.47 9.07 9.46
CA GLY A 405 27.37 8.49 10.46
C GLY A 405 28.49 9.49 10.74
N VAL A 406 28.59 9.92 12.01
CA VAL A 406 29.79 10.59 12.52
C VAL A 406 30.90 9.53 12.49
N GLY A 407 31.72 9.55 11.45
CA GLY A 407 32.78 8.57 11.29
C GLY A 407 33.59 8.75 10.02
N ASN A 408 34.42 9.80 9.99
CA ASN A 408 35.78 9.76 9.45
C ASN A 408 36.52 11.05 9.86
N ARG A 409 37.06 11.03 11.09
CA ARG A 409 38.24 11.82 11.47
C ARG A 409 39.30 10.84 11.95
N TYR A 410 39.87 10.06 11.06
CA TYR A 410 41.19 9.45 11.23
C TYR A 410 41.70 9.13 9.83
N ASP A 411 42.58 10.00 9.35
CA ASP A 411 43.79 9.68 8.57
C ASP A 411 44.25 10.96 7.88
N ASP A 412 45.02 11.75 8.62
CA ASP A 412 46.05 12.67 8.11
C ASP A 412 47.04 12.91 9.27
N SER A 413 47.84 11.87 9.54
CA SER A 413 49.10 11.96 10.27
C SER A 413 49.87 10.65 10.06
N ASP A 414 50.60 10.59 8.95
CA ASP A 414 52.00 10.15 8.89
C ASP A 414 52.65 10.62 7.58
#